data_AF-A0A2E5PEA4-F1
#
_entry.id   AF-A0A2E5PEA4-F1
#
_cell.length_a   1.000
_cell.length_b   1.000
_cell.length_c   1.000
_cell.angle_alpha   90.00
_cell.angle_beta   90.00
_cell.angle_gamma   90.00
#
_symmetry.space_group_name_H-M   'P 1'
#
loop_
_entity.id
_entity.type
_entity.pdbx_description
1 polymer ?
#
loop_
_entity_poly.entity_id
_entity_poly.type
_entity_poly.pdbx_seq_one_letter_code
_entity_poly.pdbx_strand_id
1 'polypeptide(L)'
;MIAPAKQNKLEQLFKANPIKGRFCQLHHVATSDAQFIYDLRTSRGQHLKPIGETVAEQKAYLRSYHGRFAKREEIYFKIFDIKNGSFSGVTRLTMLQDQESFNFESGVMDKNANPNVYLDAMFMCYRIGFDFLGKKSSGPWTVDKGNTRMIQLHKLVNIGKVTGEKGQFCILHAKKADYHNRCGGFLKMGFGKLGGLL
;
A
#
# COMPACT_ATOMS: atom_id res chain seq x y z
N MET A 1 23.92 0.88 -8.42
CA MET A 1 23.29 1.33 -9.69
C MET A 1 22.14 0.38 -10.03
N ILE A 2 20.95 0.90 -10.36
CA ILE A 2 19.78 0.09 -10.75
C ILE A 2 19.93 -0.29 -12.23
N ALA A 3 19.64 -1.54 -12.61
CA ALA A 3 19.72 -1.99 -14.00
C ALA A 3 18.75 -1.19 -14.93
N PRO A 4 19.10 -0.90 -16.19
CA PRO A 4 18.29 -0.04 -17.09
C PRO A 4 16.83 -0.49 -17.27
N ALA A 5 16.58 -1.80 -17.39
CA ALA A 5 15.22 -2.35 -17.52
C ALA A 5 14.38 -2.15 -16.24
N LYS A 6 15.01 -2.23 -15.06
CA LYS A 6 14.35 -1.94 -13.77
C LYS A 6 14.04 -0.44 -13.64
N GLN A 7 14.93 0.43 -14.13
CA GLN A 7 14.70 1.88 -14.14
C GLN A 7 13.48 2.25 -14.99
N ASN A 8 13.31 1.63 -16.16
CA ASN A 8 12.15 1.87 -17.03
C ASN A 8 10.82 1.49 -16.34
N LYS A 9 10.75 0.32 -15.70
CA LYS A 9 9.55 -0.10 -14.95
C LYS A 9 9.23 0.83 -13.78
N LEU A 10 10.25 1.32 -13.07
CA LEU A 10 10.04 2.28 -11.99
C LEU A 10 9.44 3.58 -12.53
N GLU A 11 9.98 4.15 -13.61
CA GLU A 11 9.40 5.33 -14.24
C GLU A 11 7.97 5.09 -14.75
N GLN A 12 7.69 3.91 -15.30
CA GLN A 12 6.32 3.54 -15.70
C GLN A 12 5.37 3.56 -14.49
N LEU A 13 5.78 2.98 -13.35
CA LEU A 13 4.97 2.98 -12.12
C LEU A 13 4.63 4.39 -11.64
N PHE A 14 5.61 5.30 -11.64
CA PHE A 14 5.40 6.69 -11.19
C PHE A 14 4.56 7.54 -12.16
N LYS A 15 4.39 7.09 -13.41
CA LYS A 15 3.52 7.74 -14.40
C LYS A 15 2.11 7.13 -14.44
N ALA A 16 1.94 5.89 -13.98
CA ALA A 16 0.66 5.20 -14.03
C ALA A 16 -0.30 5.75 -12.98
N ASN A 17 -1.26 6.56 -13.44
CA ASN A 17 -2.28 7.15 -12.57
C ASN A 17 -3.61 7.33 -13.33
N PRO A 18 -4.70 6.64 -12.97
CA PRO A 18 -4.76 5.61 -11.94
C PRO A 18 -4.21 4.26 -12.39
N ILE A 19 -3.79 3.44 -11.41
CA ILE A 19 -3.60 1.99 -11.61
C ILE A 19 -4.94 1.30 -11.35
N LYS A 20 -5.46 0.55 -12.33
CA LYS A 20 -6.82 0.00 -12.27
C LYS A 20 -6.83 -1.45 -11.77
N GLY A 21 -7.46 -1.66 -10.61
CA GLY A 21 -7.80 -2.97 -10.05
C GLY A 21 -9.17 -3.48 -10.51
N ARG A 22 -9.70 -4.50 -9.84
CA ARG A 22 -11.06 -5.02 -10.09
C ARG A 22 -12.11 -4.31 -9.25
N PHE A 23 -11.82 -4.08 -7.98
CA PHE A 23 -12.70 -3.47 -7.00
C PHE A 23 -12.28 -2.03 -6.67
N CYS A 24 -11.00 -1.71 -6.85
CA CYS A 24 -10.49 -0.37 -6.58
C CYS A 24 -9.58 0.17 -7.69
N GLN A 25 -9.32 1.48 -7.64
CA GLN A 25 -8.24 2.11 -8.38
C GLN A 25 -7.28 2.81 -7.40
N LEU A 26 -5.99 2.75 -7.69
CA LEU A 26 -4.97 3.46 -6.91
C LEU A 26 -4.63 4.76 -7.64
N HIS A 27 -4.87 5.89 -6.96
CA HIS A 27 -4.59 7.23 -7.47
C HIS A 27 -3.49 7.88 -6.65
N HIS A 28 -2.54 8.57 -7.28
CA HIS A 28 -1.55 9.36 -6.55
C HIS A 28 -2.24 10.42 -5.68
N VAL A 29 -1.79 10.57 -4.44
CA VAL A 29 -2.23 11.66 -3.58
C VAL A 29 -1.64 12.99 -4.06
N ALA A 30 -2.45 14.05 -3.97
CA ALA A 30 -2.05 15.43 -4.14
C ALA A 30 -2.15 16.18 -2.81
N THR A 31 -1.53 17.36 -2.72
CA THR A 31 -1.61 18.19 -1.51
C THR A 31 -3.05 18.60 -1.16
N SER A 32 -3.94 18.69 -2.15
CA SER A 32 -5.38 18.94 -1.95
C SER A 32 -6.10 17.81 -1.21
N ASP A 33 -5.54 16.60 -1.17
CA ASP A 33 -6.11 15.45 -0.46
C ASP A 33 -5.86 15.48 1.06
N ALA A 34 -5.19 16.51 1.56
CA ALA A 34 -4.82 16.60 2.98
C ALA A 34 -6.01 16.50 3.93
N GLN A 35 -7.15 17.12 3.61
CA GLN A 35 -8.36 17.06 4.43
C GLN A 35 -8.86 15.61 4.53
N PHE A 36 -9.05 14.96 3.38
CA PHE A 36 -9.48 13.57 3.29
C PHE A 36 -8.57 12.63 4.09
N ILE A 37 -7.24 12.77 3.92
CA ILE A 37 -6.26 11.93 4.62
C ILE A 37 -6.31 12.20 6.12
N TYR A 38 -6.38 13.46 6.54
CA TYR A 38 -6.45 13.83 7.95
C TYR A 38 -7.72 13.24 8.60
N ASP A 39 -8.89 13.44 8.00
CA ASP A 39 -10.17 12.94 8.53
C ASP A 39 -10.18 11.43 8.66
N LEU A 40 -9.66 10.74 7.64
CA LEU A 40 -9.55 9.28 7.62
C LEU A 40 -8.60 8.77 8.71
N ARG A 41 -7.45 9.42 8.89
CA ARG A 41 -6.42 9.02 9.85
C ARG A 41 -6.82 9.31 11.29
N THR A 42 -7.50 10.42 11.54
CA THR A 42 -8.01 10.77 12.86
C THR A 42 -9.14 9.84 13.29
N SER A 43 -9.99 9.41 12.35
CA SER A 43 -11.13 8.53 12.67
C SER A 43 -10.82 7.03 12.69
N ARG A 44 -9.82 6.57 11.92
CA ARG A 44 -9.55 5.13 11.69
C ARG A 44 -8.09 4.71 11.86
N GLY A 45 -7.21 5.66 12.16
CA GLY A 45 -5.76 5.45 12.21
C GLY A 45 -5.21 5.07 13.59
N GLN A 46 -6.04 4.67 14.55
CA GLN A 46 -5.62 4.44 15.94
C GLN A 46 -4.53 3.35 16.12
N HIS A 47 -4.41 2.44 15.14
CA HIS A 47 -3.38 1.38 15.13
C HIS A 47 -2.16 1.72 14.27
N LEU A 48 -2.08 2.96 13.79
CA LEU A 48 -1.02 3.45 12.90
C LEU A 48 -0.23 4.53 13.63
N LYS A 49 0.96 4.86 13.12
CA LYS A 49 1.77 5.94 13.68
C LYS A 49 0.96 7.25 13.74
N PRO A 50 1.02 8.04 14.82
CA PRO A 50 0.32 9.31 14.90
C PRO A 50 0.64 10.24 13.72
N ILE A 51 -0.35 11.04 13.30
CA ILE A 51 -0.16 12.13 12.34
C ILE A 51 -0.18 13.47 13.09
N GLY A 52 0.10 14.55 12.37
CA GLY A 52 -0.05 15.90 12.93
C GLY A 52 -1.48 16.19 13.40
N GLU A 53 -1.62 17.16 14.30
CA GLU A 53 -2.89 17.49 14.97
C GLU A 53 -3.82 18.32 14.09
N THR A 54 -3.32 18.87 12.97
CA THR A 54 -4.10 19.74 12.09
C THR A 54 -4.02 19.33 10.61
N VAL A 55 -5.04 19.75 9.85
CA VAL A 55 -5.04 19.62 8.38
C VAL A 55 -3.87 20.41 7.75
N ALA A 56 -3.45 21.52 8.37
CA ALA A 56 -2.31 22.30 7.91
C ALA A 56 -0.99 21.52 8.02
N GLU A 57 -0.80 20.77 9.10
CA GLU A 57 0.33 19.85 9.26
C GLU A 57 0.26 18.68 8.28
N GLN A 58 -0.93 18.13 8.02
CA GLN A 58 -1.10 17.11 6.97
C GLN A 58 -0.76 17.67 5.58
N LYS A 59 -1.10 18.93 5.27
CA LYS A 59 -0.66 19.62 4.04
C LYS A 59 0.86 19.76 3.99
N ALA A 60 1.50 20.14 5.11
CA ALA A 60 2.96 20.25 5.20
C ALA A 60 3.64 18.89 4.96
N TYR A 61 3.09 17.82 5.55
CA TYR A 61 3.54 16.46 5.31
C TYR A 61 3.46 16.07 3.83
N LEU A 62 2.35 16.39 3.15
CA LEU A 62 2.18 16.07 1.73
C LEU A 62 3.14 16.85 0.83
N ARG A 63 3.44 18.12 1.15
CA ARG A 63 4.49 18.88 0.45
C ARG A 63 5.85 18.19 0.53
N SER A 64 6.23 17.74 1.73
CA SER A 64 7.47 16.98 1.93
C SER A 64 7.45 15.62 1.24
N TYR A 65 6.30 14.94 1.21
CA TYR A 65 6.10 13.70 0.46
C TYR A 65 6.36 13.89 -1.04
N HIS A 66 5.89 14.98 -1.64
CA HIS A 66 6.12 15.22 -3.07
C HIS A 66 7.62 15.28 -3.44
N GLY A 67 8.48 15.70 -2.51
CA GLY A 67 9.93 15.58 -2.67
C GLY A 67 10.43 14.13 -2.77
N ARG A 68 9.90 13.24 -1.93
CA ARG A 68 10.21 11.79 -1.95
C ARG A 68 9.61 11.09 -3.17
N PHE A 69 8.42 11.50 -3.59
CA PHE A 69 7.80 11.05 -4.83
C PHE A 69 8.65 11.44 -6.05
N ALA A 70 9.12 12.69 -6.13
CA ALA A 70 10.00 13.15 -7.20
C ALA A 70 11.35 12.41 -7.22
N LYS A 71 11.82 11.91 -6.08
CA LYS A 71 13.03 11.08 -5.99
C LYS A 71 12.78 9.59 -6.26
N ARG A 72 11.54 9.19 -6.52
CA ARG A 72 11.13 7.78 -6.72
C ARG A 72 11.30 6.90 -5.48
N GLU A 73 11.27 7.50 -4.28
CA GLU A 73 11.46 6.77 -3.02
C GLU A 73 10.18 6.07 -2.55
N GLU A 74 9.03 6.75 -2.71
CA GLU A 74 7.73 6.26 -2.29
C GLU A 74 6.59 6.80 -3.17
N ILE A 75 5.49 6.05 -3.22
CA ILE A 75 4.23 6.48 -3.82
C ILE A 75 3.13 6.31 -2.79
N TYR A 76 2.44 7.39 -2.48
CA TYR A 76 1.27 7.40 -1.61
C TYR A 76 0.01 7.45 -2.48
N PHE A 77 -0.90 6.49 -2.26
CA PHE A 77 -2.12 6.32 -3.00
C PHE A 77 -3.36 6.63 -2.15
N LYS A 78 -4.33 7.31 -2.76
CA LYS A 78 -5.74 7.25 -2.36
C LYS A 78 -6.45 6.16 -3.17
N ILE A 79 -7.35 5.45 -2.50
CA ILE A 79 -8.01 4.24 -3.00
C ILE A 79 -9.44 4.62 -3.39
N PHE A 80 -9.73 4.56 -4.68
CA PHE A 80 -11.07 4.80 -5.22
C PHE A 80 -11.86 3.49 -5.24
N ASP A 81 -12.99 3.43 -4.57
CA ASP A 81 -13.94 2.32 -4.60
C ASP A 81 -14.79 2.39 -5.87
N ILE A 82 -14.64 1.41 -6.76
CA ILE A 82 -15.33 1.40 -8.05
C ILE A 82 -16.85 1.26 -7.87
N LYS A 83 -17.30 0.50 -6.87
CA LYS A 83 -18.73 0.27 -6.64
C LYS A 83 -19.40 1.51 -6.06
N ASN A 84 -18.74 2.16 -5.11
CA ASN A 84 -19.29 3.32 -4.41
C ASN A 84 -19.02 4.65 -5.13
N GLY A 85 -18.11 4.67 -6.12
CA GLY A 85 -17.78 5.87 -6.89
C GLY A 85 -17.06 6.95 -6.09
N SER A 86 -16.37 6.58 -5.01
CA SER A 86 -15.73 7.53 -4.09
C SER A 86 -14.39 7.04 -3.55
N PHE A 87 -13.56 7.96 -3.06
CA PHE A 87 -12.33 7.61 -2.35
C PHE A 87 -12.66 7.13 -0.94
N SER A 88 -12.17 5.93 -0.58
CA SER A 88 -12.53 5.24 0.66
C SER A 88 -11.34 4.76 1.45
N GLY A 89 -10.11 5.07 1.03
CA GLY A 89 -8.92 4.68 1.76
C GLY A 89 -7.63 5.28 1.24
N VAL A 90 -6.54 4.97 1.93
CA VAL A 90 -5.18 5.28 1.48
C VAL A 90 -4.23 4.14 1.79
N THR A 91 -3.14 4.07 1.03
CA THR A 91 -2.02 3.18 1.29
C THR A 91 -0.76 3.64 0.57
N ARG A 92 0.42 3.21 1.01
CA ARG A 92 1.70 3.68 0.49
C ARG A 92 2.61 2.52 0.11
N LEU A 93 3.30 2.66 -1.03
CA LEU A 93 4.47 1.88 -1.38
C LEU A 93 5.74 2.66 -1.03
N THR A 94 6.67 2.05 -0.30
CA THR A 94 7.96 2.64 0.05
C THR A 94 9.13 1.71 -0.28
N MET A 95 10.36 2.17 -0.03
CA MET A 95 11.60 1.45 -0.36
C MET A 95 11.71 1.10 -1.85
N LEU A 96 11.14 1.92 -2.73
CA LEU A 96 11.03 1.56 -4.16
C LEU A 96 12.38 1.56 -4.89
N GLN A 97 13.34 2.34 -4.39
CA GLN A 97 14.72 2.38 -4.89
C GLN A 97 15.59 1.19 -4.45
N ASP A 98 15.21 0.49 -3.38
CA ASP A 98 15.94 -0.69 -2.91
C ASP A 98 15.95 -1.78 -3.98
N GLN A 99 17.05 -2.52 -4.19
CA GLN A 99 17.10 -3.47 -5.31
C GLN A 99 16.30 -4.75 -5.09
N GLU A 100 16.08 -5.11 -3.83
CA GLU A 100 15.63 -6.42 -3.40
C GLU A 100 14.28 -6.37 -2.69
N SER A 101 13.96 -5.22 -2.09
CA SER A 101 12.80 -5.07 -1.23
C SER A 101 11.89 -3.92 -1.67
N PHE A 102 10.67 -3.94 -1.16
CA PHE A 102 9.74 -2.82 -1.13
C PHE A 102 8.99 -2.86 0.20
N ASN A 103 8.12 -1.88 0.46
CA ASN A 103 7.15 -2.00 1.54
C ASN A 103 5.77 -1.57 1.10
N PHE A 104 4.76 -2.14 1.76
CA PHE A 104 3.37 -1.71 1.70
C PHE A 104 2.94 -1.34 3.10
N GLU A 105 2.53 -0.09 3.29
CA GLU A 105 2.23 0.44 4.62
C GLU A 105 1.15 1.53 4.58
N SER A 106 0.84 2.08 5.74
CA SER A 106 -0.13 3.17 5.91
C SER A 106 -1.54 2.86 5.37
N GLY A 107 -1.89 1.57 5.26
CA GLY A 107 -3.20 1.12 4.82
C GLY A 107 -4.29 1.49 5.84
N VAL A 108 -5.21 2.35 5.45
CA VAL A 108 -6.40 2.68 6.24
C VAL A 108 -7.59 2.89 5.32
N MET A 109 -8.76 2.41 5.75
CA MET A 109 -10.01 2.48 4.99
C MET A 109 -11.09 3.13 5.84
N ASP A 110 -12.02 3.80 5.15
CA ASP A 110 -13.27 4.26 5.71
C ASP A 110 -14.03 3.10 6.36
N LYS A 111 -14.80 3.39 7.41
CA LYS A 111 -15.55 2.38 8.17
C LYS A 111 -16.58 1.62 7.31
N ASN A 112 -17.09 2.26 6.27
CA ASN A 112 -18.11 1.72 5.36
C ASN A 112 -17.49 1.11 4.09
N ALA A 113 -16.15 1.14 3.95
CA ALA A 113 -15.48 0.59 2.79
C ALA A 113 -15.72 -0.91 2.67
N ASN A 114 -16.00 -1.37 1.45
CA ASN A 114 -16.16 -2.79 1.20
C ASN A 114 -14.83 -3.52 1.45
N PRO A 115 -14.79 -4.62 2.22
CA PRO A 115 -13.55 -5.37 2.48
C PRO A 115 -12.78 -5.79 1.22
N ASN A 116 -13.49 -6.05 0.11
CA ASN A 116 -12.86 -6.41 -1.16
C ASN A 116 -12.03 -5.27 -1.75
N VAL A 117 -12.33 -4.01 -1.44
CA VAL A 117 -11.57 -2.83 -1.91
C VAL A 117 -10.18 -2.84 -1.29
N TYR A 118 -10.08 -3.04 0.03
CA TYR A 118 -8.78 -3.11 0.70
C TYR A 118 -7.99 -4.35 0.28
N LEU A 119 -8.67 -5.49 0.18
CA LEU A 119 -8.04 -6.74 -0.27
C LEU A 119 -7.46 -6.58 -1.67
N ASP A 120 -8.21 -5.95 -2.59
CA ASP A 120 -7.74 -5.66 -3.94
C ASP A 120 -6.52 -4.73 -3.92
N ALA A 121 -6.59 -3.61 -3.18
CA ALA A 121 -5.47 -2.68 -3.05
C ALA A 121 -4.21 -3.36 -2.49
N MET A 122 -4.34 -4.20 -1.47
CA MET A 122 -3.23 -4.98 -0.90
C MET A 122 -2.61 -5.92 -1.94
N PHE A 123 -3.43 -6.64 -2.71
CA PHE A 123 -2.94 -7.53 -3.77
C PHE A 123 -2.34 -6.76 -4.95
N MET A 124 -2.85 -5.57 -5.27
CA MET A 124 -2.23 -4.67 -6.24
C MET A 124 -0.83 -4.28 -5.78
N CYS A 125 -0.65 -3.88 -4.52
CA CYS A 125 0.66 -3.54 -3.97
C CYS A 125 1.63 -4.73 -3.97
N TYR A 126 1.19 -5.93 -3.59
CA TYR A 126 2.03 -7.13 -3.68
C TYR A 126 2.44 -7.43 -5.12
N ARG A 127 1.51 -7.35 -6.07
CA ARG A 127 1.78 -7.63 -7.48
C ARG A 127 2.70 -6.59 -8.11
N ILE A 128 2.56 -5.31 -7.72
CA ILE A 128 3.49 -4.25 -8.13
C ILE A 128 4.91 -4.60 -7.66
N GLY A 129 5.11 -4.93 -6.39
CA GLY A 129 6.43 -5.21 -5.86
C GLY A 129 7.04 -6.52 -6.38
N PHE A 130 6.32 -7.64 -6.27
CA PHE A 130 6.86 -8.96 -6.55
C PHE A 130 6.89 -9.32 -8.04
N ASP A 131 5.83 -9.01 -8.80
CA ASP A 131 5.71 -9.41 -10.20
C ASP A 131 6.19 -8.30 -11.14
N PHE A 132 5.67 -7.08 -10.98
CA PHE A 132 6.02 -5.98 -11.89
C PHE A 132 7.46 -5.51 -11.67
N LEU A 133 7.81 -5.09 -10.45
CA LEU A 133 9.17 -4.61 -10.11
C LEU A 133 10.18 -5.73 -9.88
N GLY A 134 9.72 -6.98 -9.68
CA GLY A 134 10.60 -8.14 -9.51
C GLY A 134 11.37 -8.19 -8.19
N LYS A 135 10.92 -7.48 -7.14
CA LYS A 135 11.54 -7.50 -5.81
C LYS A 135 11.41 -8.89 -5.16
N LYS A 136 12.31 -9.23 -4.25
CA LYS A 136 12.35 -10.52 -3.53
C LYS A 136 11.61 -10.49 -2.20
N SER A 137 11.51 -9.34 -1.55
CA SER A 137 10.88 -9.19 -0.23
C SER A 137 10.01 -7.95 -0.10
N SER A 138 9.06 -8.00 0.83
CA SER A 138 8.37 -6.84 1.39
C SER A 138 8.61 -6.78 2.89
N GLY A 139 8.82 -5.59 3.43
CA GLY A 139 9.01 -5.34 4.85
C GLY A 139 10.46 -5.13 5.29
N PRO A 140 10.72 -5.07 6.61
CA PRO A 140 9.75 -5.25 7.69
C PRO A 140 8.65 -4.19 7.72
N TRP A 141 7.44 -4.58 8.12
CA TRP A 141 6.41 -3.63 8.60
C TRP A 141 5.87 -4.09 9.95
N THR A 142 5.29 -3.15 10.69
CA THR A 142 4.74 -3.41 12.01
C THR A 142 3.22 -3.35 12.00
N VAL A 143 2.57 -4.30 12.67
CA VAL A 143 1.14 -4.28 12.95
C VAL A 143 0.96 -4.24 14.46
N ASP A 144 0.14 -3.31 14.93
CA ASP A 144 -0.24 -3.22 16.35
C ASP A 144 -0.94 -4.51 16.79
N LYS A 145 -0.48 -5.10 17.91
CA LYS A 145 -1.06 -6.31 18.53
C LYS A 145 -2.54 -6.13 18.87
N GLY A 146 -2.97 -4.90 19.17
CA GLY A 146 -4.37 -4.56 19.39
C GLY A 146 -5.23 -4.61 18.13
N ASN A 147 -4.63 -4.55 16.94
CA ASN A 147 -5.35 -4.65 15.66
C ASN A 147 -5.59 -6.11 15.26
N THR A 148 -6.39 -6.81 16.06
CA THR A 148 -6.68 -8.25 15.90
C THR A 148 -7.26 -8.58 14.52
N ARG A 149 -8.06 -7.68 13.94
CA ARG A 149 -8.61 -7.82 12.58
C ARG A 149 -7.53 -7.86 11.51
N MET A 150 -6.56 -6.93 11.57
CA MET A 150 -5.46 -6.91 10.59
C MET A 150 -4.54 -8.12 10.76
N ILE A 151 -4.27 -8.53 12.00
CA ILE A 151 -3.49 -9.74 12.29
C ILE A 151 -4.17 -10.98 11.69
N GLN A 152 -5.50 -11.11 11.88
CA GLN A 152 -6.26 -12.22 11.31
C GLN A 152 -6.27 -12.18 9.78
N LEU A 153 -6.36 -11.00 9.17
CA LEU A 153 -6.26 -10.85 7.71
C LEU A 153 -4.90 -11.35 7.18
N HIS A 154 -3.79 -10.95 7.80
CA HIS A 154 -2.47 -11.42 7.39
C HIS A 154 -2.32 -12.95 7.56
N LYS A 155 -2.86 -13.52 8.63
CA LYS A 155 -2.90 -14.99 8.82
C LYS A 155 -3.70 -15.70 7.72
N LEU A 156 -4.87 -15.18 7.35
CA LEU A 156 -5.74 -15.76 6.31
C LEU A 156 -5.11 -15.68 4.91
N VAL A 157 -4.59 -14.51 4.55
CA VAL A 157 -3.90 -14.29 3.27
C VAL A 157 -2.61 -15.11 3.22
N ASN A 158 -1.92 -15.21 4.35
CA ASN A 158 -0.75 -16.07 4.57
C ASN A 158 0.48 -15.73 3.69
N ILE A 159 0.60 -14.45 3.29
CA ILE A 159 1.75 -13.92 2.53
C ILE A 159 2.73 -13.22 3.48
N GLY A 160 2.24 -12.27 4.28
CA GLY A 160 3.01 -11.66 5.37
C GLY A 160 3.08 -12.58 6.58
N LYS A 161 4.30 -12.93 6.98
CA LYS A 161 4.58 -13.79 8.14
C LYS A 161 5.07 -12.95 9.30
N VAL A 162 4.60 -13.24 10.50
CA VAL A 162 5.18 -12.67 11.72
C VAL A 162 6.55 -13.29 11.92
N THR A 163 7.59 -12.47 11.99
CA THR A 163 8.98 -12.91 12.18
C THR A 163 9.57 -12.44 13.52
N GLY A 164 8.82 -11.65 14.27
CA GLY A 164 9.25 -11.13 15.56
C GLY A 164 8.24 -10.14 16.13
N GLU A 165 8.57 -9.58 17.28
CA GLU A 165 7.74 -8.61 17.98
C GLU A 165 8.61 -7.52 18.60
N LYS A 166 8.07 -6.31 18.74
CA LYS A 166 8.71 -5.19 19.45
C LYS A 166 7.66 -4.39 20.21
N GLY A 167 7.67 -4.53 21.54
CA GLY A 167 6.67 -3.92 22.41
C GLY A 167 5.25 -4.34 22.01
N GLN A 168 4.40 -3.35 21.73
CA GLN A 168 3.00 -3.55 21.30
C GLN A 168 2.84 -3.95 19.82
N PHE A 169 3.93 -4.16 19.07
CA PHE A 169 3.85 -4.42 17.63
C PHE A 169 4.36 -5.82 17.26
N CYS A 170 3.67 -6.50 16.35
CA CYS A 170 4.20 -7.63 15.59
C CYS A 170 4.99 -7.12 14.39
N ILE A 171 6.13 -7.74 14.08
CA ILE A 171 6.95 -7.46 12.91
C ILE A 171 6.64 -8.50 11.84
N LEU A 172 6.27 -8.04 10.65
CA LEU A 172 5.92 -8.88 9.52
C LEU A 172 6.89 -8.69 8.35
N HIS A 173 7.13 -9.79 7.64
CA HIS A 173 7.83 -9.82 6.36
C HIS A 173 7.06 -10.68 5.36
N ALA A 174 7.14 -10.35 4.08
CA ALA A 174 6.67 -11.24 3.01
C ALA A 174 7.82 -11.54 2.06
N LYS A 175 7.96 -12.80 1.64
CA LYS A 175 8.88 -13.20 0.57
C LYS A 175 8.11 -13.42 -0.72
N LYS A 176 8.80 -13.24 -1.85
CA LYS A 176 8.24 -13.52 -3.18
C LYS A 176 7.67 -14.93 -3.30
N ALA A 177 8.35 -15.92 -2.71
CA ALA A 177 7.88 -17.31 -2.69
C ALA A 177 6.53 -17.46 -1.95
N ASP A 178 6.37 -16.83 -0.78
CA ASP A 178 5.10 -16.85 -0.04
C ASP A 178 3.96 -16.22 -0.85
N TYR A 179 4.25 -15.10 -1.54
CA TYR A 179 3.32 -14.47 -2.46
C TYR A 179 2.91 -15.42 -3.59
N HIS A 180 3.86 -16.02 -4.31
CA HIS A 180 3.58 -16.92 -5.43
C HIS A 180 2.83 -18.19 -5.01
N ASN A 181 3.08 -18.70 -3.81
CA ASN A 181 2.37 -19.85 -3.25
C ASN A 181 0.90 -19.55 -2.93
N ARG A 182 0.51 -18.28 -2.75
CA ARG A 182 -0.84 -17.89 -2.31
C ARG A 182 -1.62 -17.06 -3.31
N CYS A 183 -0.97 -16.32 -4.19
CA CYS A 183 -1.64 -15.32 -5.04
C CYS A 183 -2.59 -15.95 -6.08
N GLY A 184 -2.35 -17.18 -6.53
CA GLY A 184 -3.11 -17.81 -7.61
C GLY A 184 -4.63 -17.83 -7.39
N GLY A 185 -5.10 -18.13 -6.17
CA GLY A 185 -6.53 -18.11 -5.84
C GLY A 185 -7.14 -16.70 -5.92
N PHE A 186 -6.42 -15.70 -5.40
CA PHE A 186 -6.86 -14.30 -5.42
C PHE A 186 -6.86 -13.72 -6.84
N LEU A 187 -5.85 -14.04 -7.64
CA LEU A 187 -5.78 -13.64 -9.05
C LEU A 187 -6.93 -14.25 -9.87
N LYS A 188 -7.30 -15.52 -9.63
CA LYS A 188 -8.47 -16.17 -10.26
C LYS A 188 -9.79 -15.48 -9.90
N MET A 189 -9.93 -14.99 -8.66
CA MET A 189 -11.06 -14.17 -8.23
C MET A 189 -11.01 -12.73 -8.76
N GLY A 190 -9.92 -12.37 -9.44
CA GLY A 190 -9.73 -11.07 -10.08
C GLY A 190 -9.12 -9.99 -9.19
N PHE A 191 -8.65 -10.32 -7.98
CA PHE A 191 -7.91 -9.37 -7.15
C PHE A 191 -6.53 -9.07 -7.74
N GLY A 192 -5.98 -7.89 -7.43
CA GLY A 192 -4.63 -7.50 -7.82
C GLY A 192 -4.47 -7.27 -9.32
N LYS A 193 -5.53 -6.90 -10.06
CA LYS A 193 -5.36 -6.44 -11.45
C LYS A 193 -4.53 -5.16 -11.47
N LEU A 194 -3.63 -5.04 -12.45
CA LEU A 194 -2.75 -3.87 -12.61
C LEU A 194 -2.97 -3.22 -13.98
N GLY A 195 -4.23 -2.91 -14.30
CA GLY A 195 -4.56 -2.24 -15.55
C GLY A 195 -3.78 -0.92 -15.68
N GLY A 196 -3.04 -0.78 -16.77
CA GLY A 196 -2.10 0.33 -17.00
C GLY A 196 -0.63 0.00 -16.72
N LEU A 197 -0.32 -1.16 -16.13
CA LEU A 197 1.04 -1.64 -15.88
C LEU A 197 1.33 -3.03 -16.48
N LEU A 198 0.38 -3.96 -16.34
CA LEU A 198 0.43 -5.35 -16.85
C LEU A 198 -0.80 -5.68 -17.69
#